data_AF-A0AA86N6X5-F1
#
_entry.id   AF-A0AA86N6X5-F1
#
_cell.length_a   1.000
_cell.length_b   1.000
_cell.length_c   1.000
_cell.angle_alpha   90.00
_cell.angle_beta   90.00
_cell.angle_gamma   90.00
#
_symmetry.space_group_name_H-M   'P 1'
#
loop_
_entity.id
_entity.type
_entity.pdbx_description
1 polymer ?
#
loop_
_entity_poly.entity_id
_entity_poly.type
_entity_poly.pdbx_seq_one_letter_code
_entity_poly.pdbx_strand_id
1 'polypeptide(L)'
;MIKKYQSKIQNGILTITCNPDLKSFDFMKFLVIYQLELTGCTNIIPKLESQTIKKLEIIDCNIKSIKGFQLENIEVLDILNNQDKLESNTIVQEILQYKKLKELSLLKCIIDLRPLCQMNGLNKLSLIYCNLRCIEALRPLVNLAELCLSFNDNINITSVQYLTNLTILQLACCDLVNLDVLRPLKKLEKIRYS
;
A
#
# COMPACT_ATOMS: atom_id res chain seq x y z
N MET A 1 -13.25 -16.01 -23.06
CA MET A 1 -12.52 -15.11 -22.13
C MET A 1 -12.42 -15.69 -20.71
N ILE A 2 -13.51 -16.15 -20.09
CA ILE A 2 -13.53 -16.73 -18.72
C ILE A 2 -12.57 -17.93 -18.54
N LYS A 3 -12.57 -18.92 -19.47
CA LYS A 3 -11.69 -20.10 -19.39
C LYS A 3 -10.19 -19.76 -19.36
N LYS A 4 -9.76 -18.62 -19.93
CA LYS A 4 -8.36 -18.17 -19.96
C LYS A 4 -7.84 -17.76 -18.58
N TYR A 5 -8.73 -17.31 -17.70
CA TYR A 5 -8.36 -16.80 -16.37
C TYR A 5 -8.64 -17.80 -15.25
N GLN A 6 -9.56 -18.76 -15.45
CA GLN A 6 -9.78 -19.85 -14.49
C GLN A 6 -8.52 -20.67 -14.22
N SER A 7 -7.73 -20.97 -15.26
CA SER A 7 -6.45 -21.69 -15.10
C SER A 7 -5.36 -20.87 -14.40
N LYS A 8 -5.56 -19.56 -14.25
CA LYS A 8 -4.66 -18.67 -13.51
C LYS A 8 -5.02 -18.54 -12.03
N ILE A 9 -6.11 -19.19 -11.60
CA ILE A 9 -6.49 -19.23 -10.19
C ILE A 9 -5.77 -20.39 -9.54
N GLN A 10 -4.92 -20.10 -8.57
CA GLN A 10 -4.25 -21.11 -7.75
C GLN A 10 -4.50 -20.78 -6.30
N ASN A 11 -5.07 -21.76 -5.58
CA ASN A 11 -5.43 -21.60 -4.17
C ASN A 11 -6.20 -20.30 -3.90
N GLY A 12 -7.17 -19.90 -4.73
CA GLY A 12 -7.96 -18.67 -4.51
C GLY A 12 -7.25 -17.34 -4.82
N ILE A 13 -6.03 -17.38 -5.38
CA ILE A 13 -5.30 -16.23 -5.90
C ILE A 13 -5.47 -16.18 -7.41
N LEU A 14 -5.91 -15.05 -7.95
CA LEU A 14 -5.90 -14.80 -9.38
C LEU A 14 -4.73 -13.90 -9.74
N THR A 15 -3.76 -14.44 -10.48
CA THR A 15 -2.62 -13.68 -10.98
C THR A 15 -2.80 -13.34 -12.46
N ILE A 16 -2.73 -12.05 -12.80
CA ILE A 16 -2.79 -11.53 -14.16
C ILE A 16 -1.46 -10.87 -14.50
N THR A 17 -0.66 -11.56 -15.30
CA THR A 17 0.62 -11.06 -15.84
C THR A 17 0.49 -10.63 -17.30
N CYS A 18 1.18 -9.54 -17.64
CA CYS A 18 1.49 -9.11 -19.02
C CYS A 18 0.26 -8.97 -19.94
N ASN A 19 -0.85 -8.42 -19.43
CA ASN A 19 -1.97 -8.02 -20.27
C ASN A 19 -1.87 -6.52 -20.57
N PRO A 20 -1.44 -6.11 -21.78
CA PRO A 20 -1.18 -4.70 -22.07
C PRO A 20 -2.46 -3.84 -22.14
N ASP A 21 -3.63 -4.49 -22.19
CA ASP A 21 -4.92 -3.81 -22.33
C ASP A 21 -6.01 -4.56 -21.54
N LEU A 22 -6.02 -4.35 -20.22
CA LEU A 22 -7.00 -4.96 -19.31
C LEU A 22 -8.21 -4.03 -19.14
N LYS A 23 -9.11 -4.04 -20.13
CA LYS A 23 -10.28 -3.13 -20.17
C LYS A 23 -11.47 -3.54 -19.29
N SER A 24 -11.59 -4.81 -18.92
CA SER A 24 -12.76 -5.30 -18.17
C SER A 24 -12.42 -6.48 -17.26
N PHE A 25 -13.02 -6.46 -16.07
CA PHE A 25 -13.05 -7.55 -15.11
C PHE A 25 -14.42 -8.24 -15.02
N ASP A 26 -15.30 -8.08 -16.01
CA ASP A 26 -16.68 -8.65 -15.98
C ASP A 26 -16.72 -10.17 -15.78
N PHE A 27 -15.63 -10.86 -16.09
CA PHE A 27 -15.48 -12.29 -15.88
C PHE A 27 -15.28 -12.67 -14.41
N MET A 28 -14.83 -11.74 -13.56
CA MET A 28 -14.48 -12.01 -12.16
C MET A 28 -15.68 -12.22 -11.26
N LYS A 29 -16.87 -11.74 -11.63
CA LYS A 29 -18.11 -11.92 -10.85
C LYS A 29 -18.51 -13.40 -10.64
N PHE A 30 -17.91 -14.31 -11.41
CA PHE A 30 -18.14 -15.74 -11.32
C PHE A 30 -17.03 -16.51 -10.62
N LEU A 31 -15.98 -15.82 -10.15
CA LEU A 31 -14.80 -16.41 -9.56
C LEU A 31 -14.81 -16.16 -8.05
N VAL A 32 -14.58 -17.21 -7.26
CA VAL A 32 -14.34 -17.08 -5.83
C VAL A 32 -12.83 -16.95 -5.63
N ILE A 33 -12.37 -15.72 -5.44
CA ILE A 33 -10.96 -15.42 -5.17
C ILE A 33 -10.85 -14.53 -3.93
N TYR A 34 -9.77 -14.70 -3.18
CA TYR A 34 -9.45 -13.86 -2.02
C TYR A 34 -8.31 -12.87 -2.30
N GLN A 35 -7.53 -13.10 -3.35
CA GLN A 35 -6.42 -12.23 -3.74
C GLN A 35 -6.40 -12.01 -5.25
N LEU A 36 -6.20 -10.76 -5.64
CA LEU A 36 -5.96 -10.35 -7.02
C LEU A 36 -4.56 -9.78 -7.13
N GLU A 37 -3.76 -10.35 -8.02
CA GLU A 37 -2.42 -9.88 -8.35
C GLU A 37 -2.40 -9.40 -9.81
N LEU A 38 -2.05 -8.14 -10.02
CA LEU A 38 -1.87 -7.53 -11.33
C LEU A 38 -0.39 -7.19 -11.48
N THR A 39 0.28 -7.78 -12.47
CA THR A 39 1.72 -7.55 -12.70
C THR A 39 1.97 -7.22 -14.15
N GLY A 40 2.60 -6.07 -14.42
CA GLY A 40 2.93 -5.64 -15.79
C GLY A 40 1.70 -5.40 -16.67
N CYS A 41 0.53 -5.18 -16.07
CA CYS A 41 -0.70 -4.88 -16.82
C CYS A 41 -0.79 -3.38 -17.09
N THR A 42 -0.70 -2.96 -18.35
CA THR A 42 -0.82 -1.54 -18.73
C THR A 42 -2.26 -1.18 -19.08
N ASN A 43 -2.58 0.12 -19.08
CA ASN A 43 -3.91 0.66 -19.45
C ASN A 43 -5.09 0.02 -18.71
N ILE A 44 -4.88 -0.32 -17.43
CA ILE A 44 -5.95 -0.87 -16.60
C ILE A 44 -7.09 0.15 -16.52
N ILE A 45 -8.31 -0.31 -16.82
CA ILE A 45 -9.53 0.40 -16.45
C ILE A 45 -10.04 -0.26 -15.17
N PRO A 46 -9.81 0.35 -13.99
CA PRO A 46 -10.27 -0.23 -12.74
C PRO A 46 -11.79 -0.24 -12.75
N LYS A 47 -12.38 -1.43 -12.86
CA LYS A 47 -13.83 -1.65 -12.78
C LYS A 47 -14.06 -3.08 -12.32
N LEU A 48 -14.06 -3.28 -11.01
CA LEU A 48 -14.27 -4.56 -10.36
C LEU A 48 -14.98 -4.35 -9.04
N GLU A 49 -16.10 -5.05 -8.85
CA GLU A 49 -16.80 -5.15 -7.58
C GLU A 49 -16.56 -6.55 -7.00
N SER A 50 -16.19 -6.62 -5.72
CA SER A 50 -16.02 -7.90 -5.03
C SER A 50 -16.16 -7.77 -3.51
N GLN A 51 -16.81 -8.77 -2.92
CA GLN A 51 -16.92 -8.95 -1.48
C GLN A 51 -15.98 -10.02 -0.93
N THR A 52 -15.30 -10.79 -1.79
CA THR A 52 -14.44 -11.91 -1.37
C THR A 52 -12.97 -11.54 -1.35
N ILE A 53 -12.55 -10.57 -2.17
CA ILE A 53 -11.15 -10.14 -2.25
C ILE A 53 -10.76 -9.41 -0.98
N LYS A 54 -9.71 -9.90 -0.33
CA LYS A 54 -9.07 -9.34 0.86
C LYS A 54 -7.70 -8.73 0.58
N LYS A 55 -7.02 -9.19 -0.46
CA LYS A 55 -5.72 -8.67 -0.88
C LYS A 55 -5.72 -8.24 -2.34
N LEU A 56 -5.23 -7.03 -2.59
CA LEU A 56 -4.98 -6.53 -3.93
C LEU A 56 -3.51 -6.13 -4.04
N GLU A 57 -2.84 -6.68 -5.05
CA GLU A 57 -1.45 -6.38 -5.35
C GLU A 57 -1.35 -5.89 -6.79
N ILE A 58 -0.75 -4.72 -6.99
CA ILE A 58 -0.61 -4.06 -8.28
C ILE A 58 0.86 -3.68 -8.47
N ILE A 59 1.53 -4.38 -9.38
CA ILE A 59 2.96 -4.25 -9.63
C ILE A 59 3.20 -3.87 -11.08
N ASP A 60 4.00 -2.84 -11.34
CA ASP A 60 4.42 -2.47 -12.70
C ASP A 60 3.25 -2.20 -13.67
N CYS A 61 2.13 -1.70 -13.16
CA CYS A 61 0.91 -1.52 -13.94
C CYS A 61 0.68 -0.09 -14.47
N ASN A 62 1.50 0.88 -14.05
CA ASN A 62 1.30 2.30 -14.30
C ASN A 62 -0.17 2.73 -14.01
N ILE A 63 -0.72 2.29 -12.89
CA ILE A 63 -2.10 2.59 -12.52
C ILE A 63 -2.23 4.06 -12.09
N LYS A 64 -3.20 4.78 -12.66
CA LYS A 64 -3.45 6.21 -12.36
C LYS A 64 -4.55 6.43 -11.31
N SER A 65 -5.42 5.43 -11.14
CA SER A 65 -6.56 5.47 -10.23
C SER A 65 -6.94 4.03 -9.86
N ILE A 66 -7.44 3.83 -8.65
CA ILE A 66 -8.05 2.61 -8.13
C ILE A 66 -9.53 2.81 -7.77
N LYS A 67 -10.12 3.98 -8.06
CA LYS A 67 -11.50 4.32 -7.67
C LYS A 67 -12.55 3.31 -8.14
N GLY A 68 -12.33 2.66 -9.28
CA GLY A 68 -13.27 1.65 -9.78
C GLY A 68 -13.02 0.22 -9.29
N PHE A 69 -12.03 0.01 -8.42
CA PHE A 69 -11.91 -1.21 -7.62
C PHE A 69 -12.76 -1.06 -6.35
N GLN A 70 -14.02 -1.47 -6.43
CA GLN A 70 -14.98 -1.45 -5.34
C GLN A 70 -14.90 -2.76 -4.55
N LEU A 71 -13.86 -2.85 -3.71
CA LEU A 71 -13.51 -4.05 -2.97
C LEU A 71 -13.81 -3.86 -1.47
N GLU A 72 -15.00 -4.30 -1.04
CA GLU A 72 -15.57 -3.96 0.28
C GLU A 72 -14.78 -4.51 1.48
N ASN A 73 -14.08 -5.63 1.27
CA ASN A 73 -13.42 -6.39 2.33
C ASN A 73 -11.89 -6.43 2.19
N ILE A 74 -11.30 -5.48 1.46
CA ILE A 74 -9.85 -5.37 1.38
C ILE A 74 -9.25 -5.11 2.77
N GLU A 75 -8.27 -5.93 3.13
CA GLU A 75 -7.46 -5.84 4.34
C GLU A 75 -5.99 -5.53 4.00
N VAL A 76 -5.51 -5.91 2.80
CA VAL A 76 -4.14 -5.71 2.34
C VAL A 76 -4.13 -5.08 0.95
N LEU A 77 -3.35 -4.01 0.79
CA LEU A 77 -3.17 -3.30 -0.49
C LEU A 77 -1.70 -3.01 -0.73
N ASP A 78 -1.18 -3.57 -1.82
CA ASP A 78 0.19 -3.36 -2.28
C ASP A 78 0.17 -2.69 -3.65
N ILE A 79 0.72 -1.48 -3.77
CA ILE A 79 0.88 -0.75 -5.04
C ILE A 79 2.37 -0.46 -5.23
N LEU A 80 3.02 -1.24 -6.10
CA LEU A 80 4.47 -1.29 -6.19
C LEU A 80 4.98 -0.91 -7.58
N ASN A 81 5.97 -0.02 -7.64
CA ASN A 81 6.68 0.37 -8.87
C ASN A 81 5.74 0.83 -10.01
N ASN A 82 4.62 1.46 -9.65
CA ASN A 82 3.72 2.08 -10.62
C ASN A 82 4.27 3.47 -10.99
N GLN A 83 5.17 3.49 -11.99
CA GLN A 83 5.79 4.72 -12.48
C GLN A 83 4.86 5.50 -13.39
N ASP A 84 4.61 6.74 -13.00
CA ASP A 84 4.79 7.94 -13.82
C ASP A 84 4.86 9.09 -12.80
N LYS A 85 5.24 10.30 -13.21
CA LYS A 85 5.10 11.51 -12.40
C LYS A 85 3.63 11.73 -12.04
N LEU A 86 3.15 10.97 -11.08
CA LEU A 86 1.89 11.15 -10.41
C LEU A 86 2.03 12.48 -9.67
N GLU A 87 1.13 13.40 -9.97
CA GLU A 87 0.55 14.22 -8.91
C GLU A 87 -0.05 13.24 -7.89
N SER A 88 0.78 12.64 -7.03
CA SER A 88 0.48 11.42 -6.25
C SER A 88 -0.59 11.60 -5.19
N ASN A 89 -1.24 12.76 -5.14
CA ASN A 89 -2.31 13.05 -4.22
C ASN A 89 -3.59 12.27 -4.56
N THR A 90 -3.83 11.91 -5.83
CA THR A 90 -5.09 11.26 -6.22
C THR A 90 -5.20 9.84 -5.67
N ILE A 91 -4.15 9.02 -5.78
CA ILE A 91 -4.22 7.61 -5.35
C ILE A 91 -4.44 7.47 -3.84
N VAL A 92 -3.82 8.34 -3.04
CA VAL A 92 -3.93 8.27 -1.57
C VAL A 92 -5.31 8.69 -1.08
N GLN A 93 -5.96 9.62 -1.78
CA GLN A 93 -7.37 9.93 -1.51
C GLN A 93 -8.28 8.75 -1.85
N GLU A 94 -8.00 8.03 -2.92
CA GLU A 94 -8.80 6.86 -3.32
C GLU A 94 -8.63 5.67 -2.37
N ILE A 95 -7.45 5.48 -1.78
CA ILE A 95 -7.21 4.44 -0.76
C ILE A 95 -8.19 4.58 0.43
N LEU A 96 -8.67 5.79 0.73
CA LEU A 96 -9.63 6.04 1.79
C LEU A 96 -10.97 5.31 1.60
N GLN A 97 -11.27 4.79 0.40
CA GLN A 97 -12.44 3.94 0.18
C GLN A 97 -12.35 2.60 0.94
N TYR A 98 -11.15 2.11 1.22
CA TYR A 98 -10.93 0.82 1.89
C TYR A 98 -10.93 0.93 3.41
N LYS A 99 -12.12 1.02 4.00
CA LYS A 99 -12.30 1.24 5.45
C LYS A 99 -11.80 0.10 6.36
N LYS A 100 -11.56 -1.09 5.80
CA LYS A 100 -11.08 -2.28 6.52
C LYS A 100 -9.58 -2.56 6.32
N LEU A 101 -8.87 -1.65 5.65
CA LEU A 101 -7.45 -1.83 5.35
C LEU A 101 -6.62 -1.88 6.64
N LYS A 102 -5.77 -2.91 6.74
CA LYS A 102 -4.86 -3.16 7.87
C LYS A 102 -3.40 -3.04 7.45
N GLU A 103 -3.10 -3.39 6.19
CA GLU A 103 -1.75 -3.36 5.65
C GLU A 103 -1.72 -2.57 4.35
N LEU A 104 -0.81 -1.61 4.25
CA LEU A 104 -0.61 -0.78 3.08
C LEU A 104 0.87 -0.73 2.71
N SER A 105 1.20 -1.11 1.47
CA SER A 105 2.54 -0.95 0.92
C SER A 105 2.51 -0.12 -0.34
N LEU A 106 3.28 0.97 -0.35
CA LEU A 106 3.48 1.87 -1.48
C LEU A 106 4.98 1.95 -1.77
N LEU A 107 5.36 1.72 -3.02
CA LEU A 107 6.75 1.78 -3.48
C LEU A 107 6.87 2.69 -4.70
N LYS A 108 7.81 3.64 -4.64
CA LYS A 108 8.11 4.63 -5.69
C LYS A 108 6.92 5.55 -6.01
N CYS A 109 6.39 6.22 -4.99
CA CYS A 109 5.25 7.14 -5.11
C CYS A 109 5.50 8.45 -4.35
N ILE A 110 5.24 9.63 -4.92
CA ILE A 110 5.52 10.94 -4.26
C ILE A 110 4.31 11.44 -3.47
N ILE A 111 4.13 11.02 -2.23
CA ILE A 111 2.82 11.09 -1.57
C ILE A 111 2.68 12.24 -0.57
N ASP A 112 1.53 12.94 -0.61
CA ASP A 112 1.00 13.65 0.55
C ASP A 112 0.34 12.66 1.51
N LEU A 113 0.94 12.49 2.70
CA LEU A 113 0.45 11.55 3.71
C LEU A 113 -0.78 12.04 4.47
N ARG A 114 -1.15 13.34 4.36
CA ARG A 114 -2.28 13.92 5.12
C ARG A 114 -3.56 13.08 5.08
N PRO A 115 -3.99 12.49 3.94
CA PRO A 115 -5.23 11.72 3.92
C PRO A 115 -5.13 10.45 4.76
N LEU A 116 -3.94 9.84 4.90
CA LEU A 116 -3.75 8.62 5.68
C LEU A 116 -4.07 8.79 7.17
N CYS A 117 -4.13 10.03 7.69
CA CYS A 117 -4.48 10.28 9.10
C CYS A 117 -5.87 9.75 9.50
N GLN A 118 -6.72 9.42 8.53
CA GLN A 118 -8.05 8.84 8.75
C GLN A 118 -8.04 7.31 8.85
N MET A 119 -6.91 6.65 8.57
CA MET A 119 -6.81 5.20 8.45
C MET A 119 -6.40 4.52 9.76
N ASN A 120 -7.11 4.82 10.86
CA ASN A 120 -6.76 4.37 12.22
C ASN A 120 -6.74 2.84 12.40
N GLY A 121 -7.25 2.06 11.44
CA GLY A 121 -7.20 0.60 11.44
C GLY A 121 -5.92 -0.01 10.87
N LEU A 122 -4.99 0.82 10.36
CA LEU A 122 -3.70 0.35 9.84
C LEU A 122 -2.80 -0.19 10.96
N ASN A 123 -2.32 -1.42 10.75
CA ASN A 123 -1.36 -2.10 11.60
C ASN A 123 0.03 -2.12 10.98
N LYS A 124 0.11 -2.17 9.64
CA LYS A 124 1.38 -2.17 8.90
C LYS A 124 1.36 -1.14 7.78
N LEU A 125 2.43 -0.36 7.69
CA LEU A 125 2.60 0.66 6.68
C LEU A 125 4.02 0.62 6.12
N SER A 126 4.14 0.48 4.81
CA SER A 126 5.39 0.49 4.08
C SER A 126 5.36 1.58 3.02
N LEU A 127 6.26 2.55 3.12
CA LEU A 127 6.37 3.70 2.23
C LEU A 127 7.82 3.80 1.75
N ILE A 128 8.16 3.07 0.69
CA ILE A 128 9.54 2.90 0.24
C ILE A 128 9.78 3.75 -1.01
N TYR A 129 10.90 4.47 -1.09
CA TYR A 129 11.19 5.37 -2.22
C TYR A 129 10.06 6.39 -2.46
N CYS A 130 9.48 6.94 -1.39
CA CYS A 130 8.34 7.84 -1.48
C CYS A 130 8.70 9.34 -1.47
N ASN A 131 9.99 9.67 -1.44
CA ASN A 131 10.52 11.04 -1.38
C ASN A 131 9.89 11.86 -0.24
N LEU A 132 9.62 11.23 0.90
CA LEU A 132 8.99 11.84 2.04
C LEU A 132 9.96 12.78 2.78
N ARG A 133 9.48 13.97 3.16
CA ARG A 133 10.24 14.92 3.99
C ARG A 133 9.90 14.81 5.48
N CYS A 134 8.69 14.39 5.81
CA CYS A 134 8.26 14.16 7.18
C CYS A 134 7.09 13.17 7.23
N ILE A 135 6.78 12.71 8.45
CA ILE A 135 5.69 11.76 8.73
C ILE A 135 4.68 12.28 9.77
N GLU A 136 4.51 13.61 9.88
CA GLU A 136 3.61 14.19 10.89
C GLU A 136 2.15 13.73 10.75
N ALA A 137 1.71 13.50 9.51
CA ALA A 137 0.38 12.99 9.23
C ALA A 137 0.11 11.59 9.79
N LEU A 138 1.16 10.81 10.13
CA LEU A 138 1.01 9.47 10.68
C LEU A 138 0.71 9.47 12.18
N ARG A 139 0.84 10.60 12.89
CA ARG A 139 0.62 10.69 14.35
C ARG A 139 -0.68 10.02 14.84
N PRO A 140 -1.82 10.12 14.14
CA PRO A 140 -3.07 9.49 14.59
C PRO A 140 -3.11 7.96 14.45
N LEU A 141 -2.18 7.36 13.70
CA LEU A 141 -2.11 5.92 13.44
C LEU A 141 -1.54 5.15 14.65
N VAL A 142 -2.15 5.33 15.80
CA VAL A 142 -1.67 4.79 17.08
C VAL A 142 -1.69 3.26 17.13
N ASN A 143 -2.40 2.58 16.22
CA ASN A 143 -2.45 1.12 16.12
C ASN A 143 -1.31 0.53 15.27
N LEU A 144 -0.48 1.38 14.66
CA LEU A 144 0.59 0.91 13.80
C LEU A 144 1.63 0.12 14.60
N ALA A 145 1.84 -1.14 14.20
CA ALA A 145 2.80 -2.06 14.78
C ALA A 145 4.07 -2.17 13.93
N GLU A 146 3.96 -2.04 12.60
CA GLU A 146 5.09 -2.10 11.69
C GLU A 146 5.14 -0.90 10.76
N LEU A 147 6.30 -0.24 10.70
CA LEU A 147 6.55 0.91 9.84
C LEU A 147 7.86 0.73 9.06
N CYS A 148 7.77 0.83 7.73
CA CYS A 148 8.93 0.90 6.84
C CYS A 148 8.92 2.23 6.09
N LEU A 149 10.00 3.01 6.24
CA LEU A 149 10.21 4.29 5.56
C LEU A 149 11.52 4.28 4.75
N SER A 150 12.06 3.11 4.44
CA SER A 150 13.35 2.98 3.78
C SER A 150 13.41 3.76 2.47
N PHE A 151 14.58 4.30 2.13
CA PHE A 151 14.84 5.09 0.93
C PHE A 151 13.99 6.37 0.86
N ASN A 152 13.84 7.06 1.99
CA ASN A 152 13.36 8.43 2.05
C ASN A 152 14.46 9.31 2.63
N ASP A 153 15.35 9.79 1.76
CA ASP A 153 16.55 10.53 2.16
C ASP A 153 16.20 11.81 2.94
N ASN A 154 16.91 12.06 4.05
CA ASN A 154 16.74 13.23 4.90
C ASN A 154 15.32 13.39 5.48
N ILE A 155 14.60 12.28 5.68
CA ILE A 155 13.25 12.30 6.24
C ILE A 155 13.26 12.67 7.72
N ASN A 156 12.42 13.64 8.11
CA ASN A 156 12.20 13.96 9.52
C ASN A 156 11.24 12.94 10.16
N ILE A 157 11.80 12.06 10.98
CA ILE A 157 11.08 11.00 11.69
C ILE A 157 10.63 11.39 13.11
N THR A 158 10.76 12.64 13.55
CA THR A 158 10.46 13.04 14.95
C THR A 158 9.07 12.61 15.41
N SER A 159 8.09 12.58 14.50
CA SER A 159 6.72 12.17 14.82
C SER A 159 6.55 10.66 15.07
N VAL A 160 7.56 9.84 14.84
CA VAL A 160 7.53 8.40 15.15
C VAL A 160 7.29 8.17 16.65
N GLN A 161 7.69 9.10 17.53
CA GLN A 161 7.51 9.02 18.98
C GLN A 161 6.05 8.84 19.43
N TYR A 162 5.09 9.23 18.58
CA TYR A 162 3.65 9.10 18.86
C TYR A 162 3.10 7.70 18.51
N LEU A 163 3.85 6.91 17.73
CA LEU A 163 3.47 5.57 17.28
C LEU A 163 3.85 4.51 18.33
N THR A 164 3.32 4.67 19.54
CA THR A 164 3.75 3.93 20.74
C THR A 164 3.51 2.41 20.69
N ASN A 165 2.73 1.92 19.73
CA ASN A 165 2.51 0.50 19.48
C ASN A 165 3.48 -0.14 18.48
N LEU A 166 4.43 0.61 17.91
CA LEU A 166 5.42 0.06 17.00
C LEU A 166 6.29 -1.01 17.67
N THR A 167 6.37 -2.16 17.01
CA THR A 167 7.27 -3.28 17.32
C THR A 167 8.39 -3.40 16.29
N ILE A 168 8.15 -2.99 15.05
CA ILE A 168 9.13 -3.04 13.96
C ILE A 168 9.24 -1.68 13.27
N LEU A 169 10.47 -1.17 13.15
CA LEU A 169 10.79 0.06 12.42
C LEU A 169 11.94 -0.15 11.44
N GLN A 170 11.73 0.19 10.16
CA GLN A 170 12.75 0.09 9.11
C GLN A 170 12.99 1.46 8.47
N LEU A 171 14.25 1.88 8.45
CA LEU A 171 14.74 3.21 8.09
C LEU A 171 16.05 3.12 7.26
N ALA A 172 16.21 2.06 6.46
CA ALA A 172 17.41 1.90 5.64
C ALA A 172 17.47 3.03 4.60
N CYS A 173 18.64 3.63 4.40
CA CYS A 173 18.84 4.74 3.46
C CYS A 173 17.88 5.92 3.73
N CYS A 174 17.91 6.46 4.95
CA CYS A 174 17.11 7.62 5.36
C CYS A 174 17.94 8.84 5.81
N ASP A 175 19.28 8.75 5.81
CA ASP A 175 20.21 9.78 6.30
C ASP A 175 19.81 10.36 7.66
N LEU A 176 19.81 9.50 8.69
CA LEU A 176 19.36 9.88 10.03
C LEU A 176 20.53 10.38 10.88
N VAL A 177 20.30 11.51 11.56
CA VAL A 177 21.31 12.12 12.44
C VAL A 177 21.06 11.81 13.92
N ASN A 178 19.82 11.47 14.32
CA ASN A 178 19.49 11.22 15.72
C ASN A 178 18.34 10.19 15.89
N LEU A 179 18.57 9.17 16.73
CA LEU A 179 17.61 8.13 17.08
C LEU A 179 16.98 8.31 18.48
N ASP A 180 17.29 9.38 19.21
CA ASP A 180 16.69 9.68 20.53
C ASP A 180 15.17 9.82 20.47
N VAL A 181 14.63 10.18 19.30
CA VAL A 181 13.19 10.23 19.02
C VAL A 181 12.50 8.88 19.21
N LEU A 182 13.25 7.78 19.27
CA LEU A 182 12.74 6.43 19.49
C LEU A 182 12.60 6.06 20.98
N ARG A 183 13.17 6.85 21.91
CA ARG A 183 13.12 6.57 23.38
C ARG A 183 11.71 6.33 23.94
N PRO A 184 10.64 6.98 23.42
CA PRO A 184 9.27 6.72 23.88
C PRO A 184 8.68 5.37 23.42
N LEU A 185 9.28 4.71 22.42
CA LEU A 185 8.74 3.49 21.81
C LEU A 185 9.09 2.24 22.62
N LYS A 186 8.40 2.05 23.75
CA LYS A 186 8.69 0.96 24.70
C LYS A 186 8.42 -0.44 24.17
N LYS A 187 7.63 -0.57 23.11
CA LYS A 187 7.29 -1.85 22.47
C LYS A 187 8.18 -2.19 21.27
N LEU A 188 9.14 -1.33 20.93
CA LEU A 188 9.97 -1.50 19.75
C LEU A 188 10.97 -2.65 19.97
N GLU A 189 10.80 -3.72 19.20
CA GLU A 189 11.61 -4.94 19.30
C GLU A 189 12.69 -5.00 18.22
N LYS A 190 12.43 -4.42 17.05
CA LYS A 190 13.31 -4.50 15.89
C LYS A 190 13.45 -3.18 15.18
N ILE A 191 14.70 -2.77 14.99
CA ILE A 191 15.07 -1.58 14.21
C ILE A 191 16.06 -2.00 13.13
N ARG A 192 15.84 -1.56 11.90
CA ARG A 192 16.81 -1.66 10.81
C ARG A 192 17.10 -0.27 10.26
N TYR A 193 18.35 0.14 10.32
CA TYR A 193 18.84 1.40 9.74
C TYR A 193 20.24 1.12 9.19
N SER A 194 20.56 1.66 8.02
CA SER A 194 21.84 1.52 7.33
C SER A 194 22.03 2.68 6.39
#